data_AF-A0A7V3S0Y4-F1
#
_entry.id   AF-A0A7V3S0Y4-F1
#
_cell.length_a   1.000
_cell.length_b   1.000
_cell.length_c   1.000
_cell.angle_alpha   90.00
_cell.angle_beta   90.00
_cell.angle_gamma   90.00
#
_symmetry.space_group_name_H-M   'P 1'
#
loop_
_entity.id
_entity.type
_entity.pdbx_description
1 polymer ?
#
loop_
_entity_poly.entity_id
_entity_poly.type
_entity_poly.pdbx_seq_one_letter_code
_entity_poly.pdbx_strand_id
1 'polypeptide(L)'
;MKQGLDRRRFLQTGAGALTACAVISRSARAGNPDPAYPLPEGPLTAEDYQELKDKTRKVYEHNRVRVDDGFFHVPSLGKYSSLFGWDSGWHAITMTRLEPGIAASELEVLFNRQLPNGRISHNTRFPQLEKKQTSAPWYSRLVRKMSQTQYDSEGRSAMIDPPSYLLAAEKVYMATRDRAWLERVLPRLEKCIAYLTTERDLFGDGLVSVIHPWETGTDSSSAYDKILHLDFHTPLGAPA
;
A
#
# COMPACT_ATOMS: atom_id res chain seq x y z
N MET A 1 4.62 42.28 14.72
CA MET A 1 4.85 42.71 13.33
C MET A 1 5.07 41.47 12.47
N LYS A 2 4.07 41.11 11.64
CA LYS A 2 4.18 40.00 10.69
C LYS A 2 5.02 40.47 9.49
N GLN A 3 6.16 39.83 9.24
CA GLN A 3 6.92 40.06 8.01
C GLN A 3 6.08 39.56 6.82
N GLY A 4 5.70 40.49 5.94
CA GLY A 4 4.93 40.17 4.73
C GLY A 4 5.80 39.40 3.74
N LEU A 5 5.26 38.31 3.21
CA LEU A 5 5.86 37.56 2.11
C LEU A 5 6.02 38.46 0.87
N ASP A 6 7.26 38.59 0.40
CA ASP A 6 7.63 39.34 -0.80
C ASP A 6 7.01 38.67 -2.05
N ARG A 7 6.00 39.34 -2.62
CA ARG A 7 5.26 38.88 -3.81
C ARG A 7 6.15 38.62 -5.02
N ARG A 8 7.30 39.29 -5.14
CA ARG A 8 8.22 39.08 -6.28
C ARG A 8 8.98 37.77 -6.15
N ARG A 9 9.30 37.35 -4.92
CA ARG A 9 9.97 36.06 -4.65
C ARG A 9 9.02 34.87 -4.85
N PHE A 10 7.74 35.02 -4.49
CA PHE A 10 6.71 34.01 -4.76
C PHE A 10 6.57 33.73 -6.27
N LEU A 11 6.52 34.79 -7.09
CA LEU A 11 6.37 34.66 -8.55
C LEU A 11 7.60 34.07 -9.25
N GLN A 12 8.83 34.38 -8.78
CA GLN A 12 10.04 33.76 -9.33
C GLN A 12 10.15 32.27 -8.99
N THR A 13 9.70 31.86 -7.81
CA THR A 13 9.65 30.44 -7.41
C THR A 13 8.53 29.70 -8.16
N GLY A 14 7.42 30.39 -8.47
CA GLY A 14 6.30 29.85 -9.25
C GLY A 14 6.59 29.73 -10.76
N ALA A 15 7.38 30.62 -11.34
CA ALA A 15 7.72 30.58 -12.77
C ALA A 15 8.52 29.33 -13.16
N GLY A 16 9.41 28.85 -12.29
CA GLY A 16 10.12 27.58 -12.50
C GLY A 16 9.24 26.34 -12.34
N ALA A 17 8.18 26.42 -11.54
CA ALA A 17 7.19 25.36 -11.39
C ALA A 17 6.23 25.29 -12.59
N LEU A 18 5.90 26.44 -13.21
CA LEU A 18 5.03 26.51 -14.38
C LEU A 18 5.63 25.86 -15.63
N THR A 19 6.96 25.89 -15.80
CA THR A 19 7.60 25.22 -16.94
C THR A 19 7.56 23.69 -16.82
N ALA A 20 7.53 23.16 -15.60
CA ALA A 20 7.34 21.72 -15.36
C ALA A 20 5.87 21.29 -15.58
N CYS A 21 4.90 22.18 -15.29
CA CYS A 21 3.48 21.93 -15.55
C CYS A 21 3.07 22.09 -17.02
N ALA A 22 3.92 22.69 -17.86
CA ALA A 22 3.69 22.79 -19.30
C ALA A 22 4.01 21.51 -20.08
N VAL A 23 4.44 20.44 -19.41
CA VAL A 23 4.31 19.09 -19.96
C VAL A 23 2.84 18.72 -19.84
N ILE A 24 2.06 19.20 -20.82
CA ILE A 24 0.72 18.71 -21.12
C ILE A 24 0.81 17.19 -20.98
N SER A 25 0.18 16.61 -19.95
CA SER A 25 -0.17 15.21 -20.02
C SER A 25 -1.08 15.16 -21.24
N ARG A 26 -0.53 14.79 -22.40
CA ARG A 26 -1.35 14.26 -23.49
C ARG A 26 -2.28 13.30 -22.76
N SER A 27 -3.59 13.53 -22.86
CA SER A 27 -4.59 12.54 -22.46
C SER A 27 -3.98 11.22 -22.86
N ALA A 28 -3.64 10.38 -21.88
CA ALA A 28 -2.82 9.22 -22.13
C ALA A 28 -3.55 8.49 -23.25
N ARG A 29 -3.06 8.60 -24.50
CA ARG A 29 -3.55 7.78 -25.58
C ARG A 29 -3.21 6.44 -25.02
N ALA A 30 -4.24 5.69 -24.61
CA ALA A 30 -4.05 4.30 -24.24
C ALA A 30 -3.18 3.76 -25.37
N GLY A 31 -1.95 3.36 -25.02
CA GLY A 31 -1.09 2.74 -26.01
C GLY A 31 -1.90 1.62 -26.66
N ASN A 32 -1.55 1.21 -27.87
CA ASN A 32 -2.13 -0.04 -28.37
C ASN A 32 -1.90 -1.08 -27.28
N PRO A 33 -2.96 -1.64 -26.68
CA PRO A 33 -2.78 -2.60 -25.61
C PRO A 33 -1.94 -3.73 -26.19
N ASP A 34 -1.02 -4.25 -25.39
CA ASP A 34 -0.38 -5.52 -25.74
C ASP A 34 -1.50 -6.52 -26.09
N PRO A 35 -1.32 -7.34 -27.12
CA PRO A 35 -2.32 -8.33 -27.48
C PRO A 35 -2.69 -9.13 -26.24
N ALA A 36 -4.00 -9.33 -26.03
CA ALA A 36 -4.48 -10.12 -24.91
C ALA A 36 -3.74 -11.46 -24.89
N TYR A 37 -3.31 -11.87 -23.70
CA TYR A 37 -2.65 -13.17 -23.57
C TYR A 37 -3.62 -14.24 -24.09
N PRO A 38 -3.18 -15.14 -25.00
CA PRO A 38 -4.07 -16.16 -25.54
C PRO A 38 -4.59 -17.01 -24.38
N LEU A 39 -5.92 -17.00 -24.20
CA LEU A 39 -6.58 -17.87 -23.25
C LEU A 39 -6.85 -19.21 -23.96
N PRO A 40 -6.30 -20.33 -23.47
CA PRO A 40 -6.58 -21.64 -24.05
C PRO A 40 -8.08 -21.91 -24.05
N GLU A 41 -8.60 -22.40 -25.18
CA GLU A 41 -9.98 -22.90 -25.25
C GLU A 41 -10.07 -24.30 -24.62
N GLY A 42 -11.21 -24.61 -23.99
CA GLY A 42 -11.47 -25.91 -23.38
C GLY A 42 -11.65 -25.86 -21.85
N PRO A 43 -11.92 -27.01 -21.22
CA PRO A 43 -12.08 -27.08 -19.77
C PRO A 43 -10.73 -26.91 -19.04
N LEU A 44 -10.76 -26.29 -17.86
CA LEU A 44 -9.60 -26.24 -16.97
C LEU A 44 -9.22 -27.66 -16.53
N THR A 45 -7.93 -27.99 -16.66
CA THR A 45 -7.35 -29.28 -16.29
C THR A 45 -6.64 -29.21 -14.93
N ALA A 46 -6.26 -30.37 -14.41
CA ALA A 46 -5.44 -30.44 -13.20
C ALA A 46 -4.02 -29.89 -13.47
N GLU A 47 -3.52 -30.09 -14.69
CA GLU A 47 -2.24 -29.56 -15.16
C GLU A 47 -2.25 -28.02 -15.18
N ASP A 48 -3.31 -27.39 -15.69
CA ASP A 48 -3.47 -25.93 -15.68
C ASP A 48 -3.42 -25.36 -14.25
N TYR A 49 -4.08 -26.04 -13.32
CA TYR A 49 -4.08 -25.65 -11.92
C TYR A 49 -2.68 -25.73 -11.29
N GLN A 50 -1.92 -26.77 -11.62
CA GLN A 50 -0.55 -26.91 -11.11
C GLN A 50 0.39 -25.90 -11.74
N GLU A 51 0.27 -25.63 -13.04
CA GLU A 51 1.02 -24.57 -13.69
C GLU A 51 0.74 -23.20 -13.06
N LEU A 52 -0.54 -22.88 -12.79
CA LEU A 52 -0.92 -21.65 -12.09
C LEU A 52 -0.29 -21.57 -10.70
N LYS A 53 -0.29 -22.67 -9.94
CA LYS A 53 0.35 -22.73 -8.63
C LYS A 53 1.86 -22.52 -8.70
N ASP A 54 2.53 -23.11 -9.67
CA ASP A 54 3.97 -22.96 -9.85
C ASP A 54 4.34 -21.53 -10.25
N LYS A 55 3.57 -20.91 -11.16
CA LYS A 55 3.71 -19.48 -11.48
C LYS A 55 3.47 -18.61 -10.26
N THR A 56 2.46 -18.92 -9.44
CA THR A 56 2.17 -18.20 -8.20
C THR A 56 3.35 -18.29 -7.24
N ARG A 57 3.90 -19.49 -7.00
CA ARG A 57 5.09 -19.65 -6.14
C ARG A 57 6.27 -18.79 -6.62
N LYS A 58 6.54 -18.78 -7.93
CA LYS A 58 7.63 -17.96 -8.51
C LYS A 58 7.42 -16.46 -8.26
N VAL A 59 6.19 -15.96 -8.42
CA VAL A 59 5.87 -14.54 -8.16
C VAL A 59 6.08 -14.19 -6.68
N TYR A 60 5.58 -15.02 -5.77
CA TYR A 60 5.76 -14.80 -4.33
C TYR A 60 7.22 -14.91 -3.93
N GLU A 61 7.97 -15.91 -4.42
CA GLU A 61 9.40 -16.02 -4.14
C GLU A 61 10.18 -14.80 -4.63
N HIS A 62 9.86 -14.29 -5.82
CA HIS A 62 10.48 -13.08 -6.37
C HIS A 62 10.23 -11.83 -5.51
N ASN A 63 9.02 -11.72 -4.95
CA ASN A 63 8.60 -10.60 -4.13
C ASN A 63 8.90 -10.77 -2.62
N ARG A 64 9.48 -11.90 -2.21
CA ARG A 64 9.75 -12.20 -0.79
C ARG A 64 10.89 -11.34 -0.25
N VAL A 65 10.65 -10.79 0.93
CA VAL A 65 11.61 -9.99 1.68
C VAL A 65 11.83 -10.64 3.03
N ARG A 66 13.11 -10.75 3.41
CA ARG A 66 13.53 -11.13 4.75
C ARG A 66 13.91 -9.88 5.53
N VAL A 67 13.37 -9.78 6.74
CA VAL A 67 13.74 -8.80 7.77
C VAL A 67 14.17 -9.54 9.03
N ASP A 68 14.62 -8.79 10.04
CA ASP A 68 15.20 -9.37 11.25
C ASP A 68 14.18 -10.22 12.03
N ASP A 69 12.90 -9.84 12.00
CA ASP A 69 11.80 -10.48 12.72
C ASP A 69 10.87 -11.32 11.82
N GLY A 70 11.24 -11.61 10.58
CA GLY A 70 10.48 -12.54 9.74
C GLY A 70 10.58 -12.35 8.23
N PHE A 71 9.56 -12.84 7.53
CA PHE A 71 9.38 -12.75 6.09
C PHE A 71 8.06 -12.08 5.75
N PHE A 72 8.07 -11.28 4.70
CA PHE A 72 6.85 -10.73 4.10
C PHE A 72 7.03 -10.60 2.58
N HIS A 73 6.01 -10.13 1.87
CA HIS A 73 6.10 -9.89 0.44
C HIS A 73 5.82 -8.42 0.11
N VAL A 74 6.63 -7.85 -0.78
CA VAL A 74 6.29 -6.57 -1.40
C VAL A 74 5.24 -6.78 -2.51
N PRO A 75 4.35 -5.83 -2.79
CA PRO A 75 3.32 -6.01 -3.83
C PRO A 75 3.92 -6.21 -5.23
N SER A 76 5.00 -5.48 -5.53
CA SER A 76 5.70 -5.59 -6.81
C SER A 76 7.12 -5.07 -6.65
N LEU A 77 8.09 -5.97 -6.73
CA LEU A 77 9.50 -5.60 -6.67
C LEU A 77 9.83 -4.53 -7.73
N GLY A 78 10.49 -3.45 -7.30
CA GLY A 78 10.86 -2.31 -8.16
C GLY A 78 9.82 -1.19 -8.24
N LYS A 79 8.52 -1.48 -8.08
CA LYS A 79 7.45 -0.45 -8.07
C LYS A 79 6.97 -0.12 -6.67
N TYR A 80 6.60 -1.15 -5.89
CA TYR A 80 6.11 -1.02 -4.52
C TYR A 80 7.11 -1.70 -3.58
N SER A 81 7.74 -0.91 -2.71
CA SER A 81 8.98 -1.29 -2.00
C SER A 81 8.88 -1.03 -0.51
N SER A 82 7.71 -1.35 0.03
CA SER A 82 7.37 -1.25 1.44
C SER A 82 6.56 -2.47 1.81
N LEU A 83 6.45 -2.74 3.11
CA LEU A 83 5.37 -3.57 3.63
C LEU A 83 4.07 -2.78 3.52
N PHE A 84 3.07 -3.30 2.81
CA PHE A 84 1.76 -2.65 2.67
C PHE A 84 0.71 -3.42 3.46
N GLY A 85 -0.15 -2.71 4.20
CA GLY A 85 -1.06 -3.32 5.16
C GLY A 85 -2.05 -4.28 4.51
N TRP A 86 -2.83 -3.78 3.54
CA TRP A 86 -3.84 -4.61 2.89
C TRP A 86 -3.24 -5.68 1.96
N ASP A 87 -2.13 -5.41 1.27
CA ASP A 87 -1.45 -6.37 0.41
C ASP A 87 -0.97 -7.56 1.25
N SER A 88 -0.36 -7.31 2.42
CA SER A 88 0.09 -8.37 3.32
C SER A 88 -1.05 -9.27 3.81
N GLY A 89 -2.26 -8.73 4.02
CA GLY A 89 -3.42 -9.57 4.31
C GLY A 89 -3.77 -10.54 3.16
N TRP A 90 -3.77 -10.05 1.92
CA TRP A 90 -4.04 -10.89 0.73
C TRP A 90 -2.90 -11.87 0.42
N HIS A 91 -1.66 -11.43 0.62
CA HIS A 91 -0.47 -12.29 0.53
C HIS A 91 -0.57 -13.43 1.55
N ALA A 92 -0.85 -13.12 2.82
CA ALA A 92 -1.01 -14.12 3.86
C ALA A 92 -2.11 -15.13 3.51
N ILE A 93 -3.29 -14.68 3.05
CA ILE A 93 -4.38 -15.57 2.60
C ILE A 93 -3.89 -16.53 1.52
N THR A 94 -3.16 -16.04 0.50
CA THR A 94 -2.60 -16.89 -0.55
C THR A 94 -1.60 -17.90 0.02
N MET A 95 -0.71 -17.43 0.89
CA MET A 95 0.34 -18.24 1.50
C MET A 95 -0.21 -19.32 2.44
N THR A 96 -1.44 -19.19 2.97
CA THR A 96 -2.10 -20.30 3.71
C THR A 96 -2.24 -21.58 2.89
N ARG A 97 -2.25 -21.48 1.54
CA ARG A 97 -2.34 -22.63 0.64
C ARG A 97 -0.97 -23.13 0.17
N LEU A 98 0.06 -22.30 0.25
CA LEU A 98 1.37 -22.57 -0.33
C LEU A 98 2.42 -22.91 0.73
N GLU A 99 2.56 -22.06 1.75
CA GLU A 99 3.51 -22.18 2.87
C GLU A 99 2.91 -21.45 4.10
N PRO A 100 2.04 -22.12 4.92
CA PRO A 100 1.34 -21.48 6.03
C PRO A 100 2.23 -20.78 7.07
N GLY A 101 3.45 -21.27 7.29
CA GLY A 101 4.41 -20.62 8.18
C GLY A 101 4.86 -19.24 7.68
N ILE A 102 4.98 -19.06 6.36
CA ILE A 102 5.26 -17.75 5.77
C ILE A 102 4.05 -16.83 5.88
N ALA A 103 2.83 -17.37 5.74
CA ALA A 103 1.60 -16.61 5.97
C ALA A 103 1.52 -16.06 7.40
N ALA A 104 1.87 -16.89 8.38
CA ALA A 104 1.97 -16.49 9.79
C ALA A 104 3.04 -15.41 10.01
N SER A 105 4.22 -15.57 9.40
CA SER A 105 5.32 -14.61 9.50
C SER A 105 4.97 -13.25 8.89
N GLU A 106 4.27 -13.21 7.76
CA GLU A 106 3.82 -11.95 7.11
C GLU A 106 2.97 -11.10 8.06
N LEU A 107 2.00 -11.73 8.74
CA LEU A 107 1.15 -11.04 9.70
C LEU A 107 1.90 -10.65 10.97
N GLU A 108 2.82 -11.48 11.46
CA GLU A 108 3.67 -11.11 12.60
C GLU A 108 4.53 -9.87 12.28
N VAL A 109 5.17 -9.82 11.11
CA VAL A 109 5.94 -8.66 10.66
C VAL A 109 5.05 -7.41 10.58
N LEU A 110 3.83 -7.53 10.06
CA LEU A 110 2.86 -6.43 10.01
C LEU A 110 2.46 -5.94 11.41
N PHE A 111 2.07 -6.85 12.31
CA PHE A 111 1.65 -6.47 13.66
C PHE A 111 2.81 -6.00 14.55
N ASN A 112 4.05 -6.40 14.26
CA ASN A 112 5.24 -5.87 14.92
C ASN A 112 5.53 -4.40 14.54
N ARG A 113 4.85 -3.87 13.53
CA ARG A 113 4.90 -2.44 13.16
C ARG A 113 3.63 -1.68 13.56
N GLN A 114 2.69 -2.33 14.25
CA GLN A 114 1.51 -1.69 14.80
C GLN A 114 1.88 -0.59 15.80
N LEU A 115 1.21 0.56 15.73
CA LEU A 115 1.40 1.63 16.70
C LEU A 115 0.76 1.28 18.06
N PRO A 116 1.19 1.93 19.17
CA PRO A 116 0.65 1.67 20.50
C PRO A 116 -0.88 1.81 20.60
N ASN A 117 -1.50 2.72 19.83
CA ASN A 117 -2.94 2.92 19.79
C ASN A 117 -3.71 1.89 18.95
N GLY A 118 -3.02 0.94 18.32
CA GLY A 118 -3.63 -0.12 17.51
C GLY A 118 -3.61 0.13 16.00
N ARG A 119 -3.21 1.33 15.55
CA ARG A 119 -3.13 1.65 14.12
C ARG A 119 -2.14 0.77 13.38
N ILE A 120 -2.58 0.21 12.25
CA ILE A 120 -1.73 -0.42 11.25
C ILE A 120 -1.61 0.55 10.08
N SER A 121 -0.38 0.91 9.74
CA SER A 121 -0.10 1.85 8.65
C SER A 121 -0.32 1.20 7.28
N HIS A 122 -0.84 2.00 6.34
CA HIS A 122 -0.97 1.66 4.92
C HIS A 122 0.34 1.11 4.36
N ASN A 123 1.47 1.73 4.72
CA ASN A 123 2.78 1.17 4.39
C ASN A 123 3.86 1.48 5.43
N THR A 124 4.85 0.58 5.49
CA THR A 124 6.04 0.69 6.33
C THR A 124 7.30 0.45 5.52
N ARG A 125 8.22 1.43 5.52
CA ARG A 125 9.50 1.37 4.83
C ARG A 125 10.53 0.60 5.66
N PHE A 126 11.29 -0.25 5.01
CA PHE A 126 12.39 -0.99 5.63
C PHE A 126 13.74 -0.55 5.04
N PRO A 127 14.77 -0.27 5.86
CA PRO A 127 16.11 0.05 5.37
C PRO A 127 16.70 -1.02 4.44
N GLN A 128 16.36 -2.29 4.67
CA GLN A 128 16.76 -3.44 3.85
C GLN A 128 16.23 -3.33 2.41
N LEU A 129 15.05 -2.72 2.22
CA LEU A 129 14.45 -2.48 0.91
C LEU A 129 15.05 -1.25 0.22
N GLU A 130 15.42 -0.22 0.99
CA GLU A 130 16.01 0.99 0.42
C GLU A 130 17.37 0.74 -0.24
N LYS A 131 18.17 -0.20 0.28
CA LYS A 131 19.47 -0.58 -0.30
C LYS A 131 19.34 -1.30 -1.64
N LYS A 132 18.24 -2.01 -1.89
CA LYS A 132 17.98 -2.69 -3.18
C LYS A 132 17.54 -1.72 -4.29
N GLN A 133 17.18 -0.47 -3.94
CA GLN A 133 16.68 0.55 -4.88
C GLN A 133 17.73 1.55 -5.36
N THR A 134 19.02 1.25 -5.19
CA THR A 134 20.12 2.17 -5.54
C THR A 134 20.19 2.52 -7.03
N SER A 135 19.46 1.81 -7.91
CA SER A 135 19.30 2.12 -9.33
C SER A 135 18.17 3.10 -9.68
N ALA A 136 17.40 3.58 -8.69
CA ALA A 136 16.27 4.49 -8.97
C ALA A 136 16.76 5.85 -9.53
N PRO A 137 16.09 6.39 -10.57
CA PRO A 137 16.40 7.70 -11.15
C PRO A 137 16.41 8.84 -10.11
N TRP A 138 17.18 9.89 -10.39
CA TRP A 138 17.39 11.00 -9.45
C TRP A 138 16.08 11.70 -9.04
N TYR A 139 15.09 11.79 -9.94
CA TYR A 139 13.78 12.40 -9.64
C TYR A 139 12.97 11.57 -8.64
N SER A 140 13.03 10.23 -8.71
CA SER A 140 12.40 9.34 -7.73
C SER A 140 12.99 9.55 -6.34
N ARG A 141 14.30 9.83 -6.25
CA ARG A 141 14.96 10.17 -4.98
C ARG A 141 14.48 11.51 -4.42
N LEU A 142 14.22 12.50 -5.28
CA LEU A 142 13.70 13.81 -4.88
C LEU A 142 12.26 13.71 -4.35
N VAL A 143 11.38 12.99 -5.06
CA VAL A 143 10.00 12.71 -4.59
C VAL A 143 10.01 11.93 -3.27
N ARG A 144 10.92 10.96 -3.12
CA ARG A 144 11.08 10.22 -1.85
C ARG A 144 11.52 11.13 -0.70
N LYS A 145 12.39 12.11 -0.98
CA LYS A 145 12.81 13.11 0.01
C LYS A 145 11.68 14.05 0.39
N MET A 146 10.85 14.47 -0.57
CA MET A 146 9.69 15.33 -0.31
C MET A 146 8.55 14.60 0.44
N SER A 147 8.45 13.28 0.30
CA SER A 147 7.46 12.44 1.02
C SER A 147 7.93 11.99 2.41
N GLN A 148 9.10 12.41 2.89
CA GLN A 148 9.60 12.03 4.22
C GLN A 148 8.68 12.46 5.36
N THR A 149 7.93 13.55 5.20
CA THR A 149 6.97 14.05 6.20
C THR A 149 5.77 13.13 6.39
N GLN A 150 5.53 12.18 5.48
CA GLN A 150 4.40 11.25 5.56
C GLN A 150 4.70 10.03 6.45
N TYR A 151 5.94 9.85 6.89
CA TYR A 151 6.41 8.70 7.64
C TYR A 151 6.96 9.12 9.00
N ASP A 152 6.73 8.29 10.01
CA ASP A 152 7.36 8.46 11.31
C ASP A 152 8.83 7.99 11.31
N SER A 153 9.49 8.09 12.48
CA SER A 153 10.89 7.68 12.65
C SER A 153 11.14 6.19 12.41
N GLU A 154 10.11 5.35 12.47
CA GLU A 154 10.17 3.92 12.16
C GLU A 154 9.77 3.61 10.72
N GLY A 155 9.53 4.64 9.90
CA GLY A 155 9.19 4.48 8.49
C GLY A 155 7.74 4.05 8.27
N ARG A 156 6.83 4.27 9.22
CA ARG A 156 5.40 3.95 9.09
C ARG A 156 4.63 5.16 8.61
N SER A 157 3.77 5.00 7.60
CA SER A 157 2.96 6.11 7.10
C SER A 157 1.83 6.50 8.06
N ALA A 158 1.28 7.71 7.91
CA ALA A 158 0.17 8.22 8.74
C ALA A 158 -1.21 7.64 8.37
N MET A 159 -1.32 7.01 7.22
CA MET A 159 -2.58 6.52 6.65
C MET A 159 -2.83 5.06 7.04
N ILE A 160 -4.08 4.62 6.97
CA ILE A 160 -4.47 3.21 7.12
C ILE A 160 -4.88 2.59 5.79
N ASP A 161 -5.20 1.29 5.83
CA ASP A 161 -5.66 0.50 4.69
C ASP A 161 -6.95 -0.26 5.06
N PRO A 162 -7.70 -0.76 4.06
CA PRO A 162 -8.74 -1.74 4.32
C PRO A 162 -8.15 -2.95 5.07
N PRO A 163 -8.75 -3.40 6.19
CA PRO A 163 -8.09 -4.27 7.15
C PRO A 163 -8.17 -5.77 6.75
N SER A 164 -7.71 -6.11 5.55
CA SER A 164 -7.71 -7.48 5.00
C SER A 164 -6.95 -8.48 5.88
N TYR A 165 -5.96 -7.99 6.64
CA TYR A 165 -5.17 -8.78 7.60
C TYR A 165 -6.00 -9.33 8.78
N LEU A 166 -7.17 -8.76 9.08
CA LEU A 166 -8.09 -9.33 10.07
C LEU A 166 -8.66 -10.67 9.58
N LEU A 167 -9.14 -10.70 8.34
CA LEU A 167 -9.60 -11.94 7.69
C LEU A 167 -8.44 -12.92 7.50
N ALA A 168 -7.27 -12.40 7.10
CA ALA A 168 -6.10 -13.23 6.90
C ALA A 168 -5.69 -13.99 8.17
N ALA A 169 -5.78 -13.36 9.34
CA ALA A 169 -5.44 -14.01 10.60
C ALA A 169 -6.31 -15.24 10.89
N GLU A 170 -7.61 -15.16 10.59
CA GLU A 170 -8.50 -16.32 10.67
C GLU A 170 -8.03 -17.43 9.72
N LYS A 171 -7.74 -17.10 8.46
CA LYS A 171 -7.31 -18.11 7.47
C LYS A 171 -5.98 -18.75 7.85
N VAL A 172 -5.04 -17.98 8.39
CA VAL A 172 -3.77 -18.49 8.90
C VAL A 172 -4.01 -19.47 10.05
N TYR A 173 -4.79 -19.08 11.06
CA TYR A 173 -5.08 -19.98 12.18
C TYR A 173 -5.82 -21.25 11.73
N MET A 174 -6.75 -21.16 10.77
CA MET A 174 -7.44 -22.33 10.26
C MET A 174 -6.50 -23.30 9.52
N ALA A 175 -5.47 -22.78 8.85
CA ALA A 175 -4.49 -23.57 8.13
C ALA A 175 -3.42 -24.18 9.05
N THR A 176 -3.01 -23.48 10.11
CA THR A 176 -1.93 -23.93 11.01
C THR A 176 -2.42 -24.63 12.27
N ARG A 177 -3.61 -24.25 12.77
CA ARG A 177 -4.12 -24.59 14.10
C ARG A 177 -3.17 -24.23 15.25
N ASP A 178 -2.25 -23.28 15.02
CA ASP A 178 -1.26 -22.84 15.99
C ASP A 178 -1.88 -21.88 17.01
N ARG A 179 -2.15 -22.38 18.22
CA ARG A 179 -2.69 -21.59 19.33
C ARG A 179 -1.68 -20.59 19.88
N ALA A 180 -0.39 -20.95 19.92
CA ALA A 180 0.63 -20.06 20.46
C ALA A 180 0.81 -18.84 19.53
N TRP A 181 0.73 -19.03 18.21
CA TRP A 181 0.69 -17.93 17.26
C TRP A 181 -0.55 -17.06 17.46
N LEU A 182 -1.73 -17.67 17.61
CA LEU A 182 -2.97 -16.94 17.84
C LEU A 182 -2.90 -16.08 19.12
N GLU A 183 -2.36 -16.61 20.20
CA GLU A 183 -2.17 -15.88 21.47
C GLU A 183 -1.27 -14.64 21.32
N ARG A 184 -0.28 -14.67 20.40
CA ARG A 184 0.57 -13.49 20.11
C ARG A 184 -0.15 -12.45 19.27
N VAL A 185 -0.96 -12.88 18.31
CA VAL A 185 -1.58 -11.99 17.30
C VAL A 185 -2.93 -11.45 17.77
N LEU A 186 -3.71 -12.20 18.55
CA LEU A 186 -5.06 -11.82 18.96
C LEU A 186 -5.12 -10.46 19.68
N PRO A 187 -4.25 -10.15 20.67
CA PRO A 187 -4.27 -8.83 21.31
C PRO A 187 -3.95 -7.67 20.34
N ARG A 188 -3.18 -7.95 19.27
CA ARG A 188 -2.86 -6.97 18.22
C ARG A 188 -4.07 -6.71 17.33
N LEU A 189 -4.81 -7.77 16.98
CA LEU A 189 -6.08 -7.67 16.24
C LEU A 189 -7.11 -6.87 17.03
N GLU A 190 -7.29 -7.18 18.32
CA GLU A 190 -8.23 -6.46 19.19
C GLU A 190 -7.92 -4.97 19.25
N LYS A 191 -6.65 -4.60 19.42
CA LYS A 191 -6.21 -3.19 19.37
C LYS A 191 -6.48 -2.54 18.02
N CYS A 192 -6.27 -3.26 16.92
CA CYS A 192 -6.57 -2.74 15.60
C CYS A 192 -8.06 -2.47 15.41
N ILE A 193 -8.91 -3.42 15.82
CA ILE A 193 -10.37 -3.26 15.78
C ILE A 193 -10.77 -2.07 16.66
N ALA A 194 -10.24 -1.98 17.89
CA ALA A 194 -10.50 -0.85 18.77
C ALA A 194 -10.12 0.49 18.12
N TYR A 195 -8.95 0.59 17.51
CA TYR A 195 -8.54 1.79 16.77
C TYR A 195 -9.53 2.15 15.65
N LEU A 196 -9.94 1.17 14.84
CA LEU A 196 -10.87 1.37 13.72
C LEU A 196 -12.27 1.77 14.19
N THR A 197 -12.76 1.22 15.30
CA THR A 197 -14.12 1.49 15.80
C THR A 197 -14.18 2.64 16.80
N THR A 198 -13.05 3.26 17.16
CA THR A 198 -13.02 4.40 18.09
C THR A 198 -12.33 5.59 17.44
N GLU A 199 -11.02 5.53 17.22
CA GLU A 199 -10.26 6.65 16.65
C GLU A 199 -10.58 6.93 15.17
N ARG A 200 -11.11 5.96 14.43
CA ARG A 200 -11.63 6.19 13.06
C ARG A 200 -13.13 6.43 13.00
N ASP A 201 -13.87 6.29 14.11
CA ASP A 201 -15.26 6.75 14.17
C ASP A 201 -15.29 8.24 14.53
N LEU A 202 -14.88 9.09 13.58
CA LEU A 202 -14.73 10.52 13.80
C LEU A 202 -16.08 11.24 14.02
N PHE A 203 -17.18 10.61 13.63
CA PHE A 203 -18.53 11.20 13.67
C PHE A 203 -19.44 10.54 14.71
N GLY A 204 -19.01 9.46 15.35
CA GLY A 204 -19.79 8.73 16.35
C GLY A 204 -20.97 7.95 15.74
N ASP A 205 -20.89 7.61 14.45
CA ASP A 205 -21.96 6.93 13.70
C ASP A 205 -21.70 5.43 13.52
N GLY A 206 -20.62 4.91 14.09
CA GLY A 206 -20.23 3.51 14.01
C GLY A 206 -19.56 3.12 12.68
N LEU A 207 -19.23 4.10 11.82
CA LEU A 207 -18.53 3.87 10.56
C LEU A 207 -17.06 4.26 10.63
N VAL A 208 -16.21 3.50 9.93
CA VAL A 208 -14.81 3.85 9.76
C VAL A 208 -14.71 5.03 8.80
N SER A 209 -14.28 6.18 9.32
CA SER A 209 -14.03 7.37 8.51
C SER A 209 -12.79 7.19 7.64
N VAL A 210 -12.84 7.67 6.40
CA VAL A 210 -11.71 7.74 5.46
C VAL A 210 -11.22 9.18 5.45
N ILE A 211 -9.94 9.41 5.79
CA ILE A 211 -9.35 10.77 5.82
C ILE A 211 -8.70 11.10 4.46
N HIS A 212 -8.16 10.09 3.78
CA HIS A 212 -7.46 10.27 2.51
C HIS A 212 -7.85 9.18 1.50
N PRO A 213 -8.03 9.48 0.21
CA PRO A 213 -8.43 8.51 -0.81
C PRO A 213 -7.62 7.21 -0.83
N TRP A 214 -6.29 7.28 -0.62
CA TRP A 214 -5.49 6.05 -0.61
C TRP A 214 -5.81 5.09 0.54
N GLU A 215 -6.53 5.52 1.59
CA GLU A 215 -6.92 4.63 2.69
C GLU A 215 -7.98 3.60 2.31
N THR A 216 -8.60 3.75 1.13
CA THR A 216 -9.54 2.75 0.59
C THR A 216 -8.89 1.82 -0.42
N GLY A 217 -7.63 2.05 -0.78
CA GLY A 217 -6.96 1.34 -1.87
C GLY A 217 -7.52 1.68 -3.27
N THR A 218 -8.33 2.74 -3.38
CA THR A 218 -8.93 3.20 -4.65
C THR A 218 -8.59 4.66 -4.94
N ASP A 219 -7.28 4.95 -4.95
CA ASP A 219 -6.67 6.28 -4.97
C ASP A 219 -7.29 7.28 -5.96
N SER A 220 -7.68 6.82 -7.14
CA SER A 220 -8.22 7.63 -8.24
C SER A 220 -9.68 7.28 -8.57
N SER A 221 -10.43 6.76 -7.59
CA SER A 221 -11.86 6.51 -7.75
C SER A 221 -12.63 7.82 -7.93
N SER A 222 -13.56 7.84 -8.88
CA SER A 222 -14.41 9.01 -9.14
C SER A 222 -15.33 9.38 -7.98
N ALA A 223 -15.47 8.48 -7.00
CA ALA A 223 -16.11 8.77 -5.72
C ALA A 223 -15.49 9.98 -5.00
N TYR A 224 -14.22 10.28 -5.25
CA TYR A 224 -13.50 11.37 -4.60
C TYR A 224 -13.48 12.68 -5.41
N ASP A 225 -13.86 12.66 -6.69
CA ASP A 225 -13.72 13.82 -7.59
C ASP A 225 -14.42 15.06 -7.03
N LYS A 226 -15.67 14.88 -6.57
CA LYS A 226 -16.48 15.97 -6.02
C LYS A 226 -15.89 16.55 -4.73
N ILE A 227 -15.37 15.71 -3.84
CA ILE A 227 -14.89 16.15 -2.51
C ILE A 227 -13.47 16.72 -2.56
N LEU A 228 -12.67 16.29 -3.54
CA LEU A 228 -11.35 16.84 -3.84
C LEU A 228 -11.41 18.05 -4.78
N HIS A 229 -12.59 18.43 -5.26
CA HIS A 229 -12.80 19.50 -6.22
C HIS A 229 -11.96 19.34 -7.49
N LEU A 230 -11.83 18.10 -8.00
CA LEU A 230 -11.08 17.83 -9.22
C LEU A 230 -11.84 18.35 -10.44
N ASP A 231 -11.20 19.25 -11.20
CA ASP A 231 -11.71 19.74 -12.48
C ASP A 231 -10.95 19.12 -13.65
N PHE A 232 -11.54 18.11 -14.27
CA PHE A 232 -10.95 17.40 -15.41
C PHE A 232 -10.93 18.21 -16.71
N HIS A 233 -11.43 19.45 -16.70
CA HIS A 233 -11.21 20.42 -17.77
C HIS A 233 -9.85 21.14 -17.64
N THR A 234 -9.13 20.93 -16.53
CA THR A 234 -7.77 21.44 -16.30
C THR A 234 -6.74 20.29 -16.30
N PRO A 235 -5.47 20.55 -16.64
CA PRO A 235 -4.41 19.54 -16.52
C PRO A 235 -4.31 19.04 -15.06
N LEU A 236 -4.31 17.72 -14.89
CA LEU A 236 -4.17 17.02 -13.60
C LEU A 236 -5.32 17.25 -12.59
N GLY A 237 -6.48 17.76 -13.02
CA GLY A 237 -7.62 17.94 -12.13
C GLY A 237 -7.44 19.05 -11.10
N ALA A 238 -6.58 20.05 -11.37
CA ALA A 238 -6.31 21.13 -10.44
C ALA A 238 -7.60 21.93 -10.14
N PRO A 239 -7.87 22.29 -8.87
CA PRO A 239 -8.98 23.19 -8.57
C PRO A 239 -8.74 24.54 -9.26
N ALA A 240 -9.80 25.10 -9.85
CA ALA A 240 -9.79 26.44 -10.44
C ALA A 240 -9.53 27.54 -9.41
#